data_AF-A0A936U0S7-F1
#
_entry.id   AF-A0A936U0S7-F1
#
_cell.length_a   1.000
_cell.length_b   1.000
_cell.length_c   1.000
_cell.angle_alpha   90.00
_cell.angle_beta   90.00
_cell.angle_gamma   90.00
#
_symmetry.space_group_name_H-M   'P 1'
#
loop_
_entity.id
_entity.type
_entity.pdbx_description
1 polymer ?
#
loop_
_entity_poly.entity_id
_entity_poly.type
_entity_poly.pdbx_seq_one_letter_code
_entity_poly.pdbx_strand_id
1 'polypeptide(L)'
;MKPGDEFFDNPAWLSGIDWKEQLAGHFETAGNMLGATRFPFSDNAEDRILKEIAVEMGRENTFSLVDTAVYYGDREKETDPYFDGAGPLRKGCTGCAGCMTGCRENAKNTLDKNYLWFAEKLGTMIFPETKAYKIENTEGIYRVHTKKTGRNGVTGLFEARGLIVSAGTTGTLELLLKQKFYYKTLTNLPDPIGTNVRTNSQSISGLVEADRKLNNGVAITSIFSPEPGSHIEMVKFNDLSGAITHIGGFSANHPNPKKRAGYVIAGSLRHPFRMLKLLFSFRWGKRSIVMLMMQTHDSAMKMELKRGLFGTRLRFDRNSGKVPAFIPVGQKVLHQYAEKVNGTPLNSLTESLFNMSTTAHIIGGCPMGKTGSEGAVDGNFRVHGYDNMYVLDSSVIPCNPGVNPSLTILALSEYALSKIPQKTAL
;
A
#
# COMPACT_ATOMS: atom_id res chain seq x y z
N MET A 1 5.30 8.67 -5.59
CA MET A 1 5.82 8.90 -6.97
C MET A 1 4.78 8.48 -7.98
N LYS A 2 4.79 9.06 -9.18
CA LYS A 2 3.92 8.63 -10.28
C LYS A 2 4.46 7.30 -10.85
N PRO A 3 3.60 6.35 -11.27
CA PRO A 3 4.04 5.16 -12.00
C PRO A 3 4.71 5.52 -13.33
N GLY A 4 5.55 4.62 -13.85
CA GLY A 4 6.14 4.75 -15.19
C GLY A 4 5.20 4.28 -16.32
N ASP A 5 5.65 4.37 -17.57
CA ASP A 5 4.83 4.11 -18.76
C ASP A 5 4.33 2.66 -18.83
N GLU A 6 5.13 1.69 -18.38
CA GLU A 6 4.74 0.27 -18.28
C GLU A 6 3.42 0.05 -17.51
N PHE A 7 3.11 0.92 -16.54
CA PHE A 7 1.86 0.84 -15.79
C PHE A 7 0.66 1.25 -16.66
N PHE A 8 0.80 2.32 -17.45
CA PHE A 8 -0.28 2.87 -18.28
C PHE A 8 -0.47 2.08 -19.58
N ASP A 9 0.61 1.54 -20.14
CA ASP A 9 0.60 0.72 -21.35
C ASP A 9 0.12 -0.72 -21.09
N ASN A 10 -0.14 -1.07 -19.82
CA ASN A 10 -0.55 -2.41 -19.45
C ASN A 10 -1.94 -2.75 -20.02
N PRO A 11 -2.11 -3.92 -20.67
CA PRO A 11 -3.39 -4.30 -21.31
C PRO A 11 -4.55 -4.55 -20.33
N ALA A 12 -4.29 -4.57 -19.02
CA ALA A 12 -5.34 -4.63 -18.00
C ALA A 12 -6.14 -3.32 -17.87
N TRP A 13 -5.64 -2.22 -18.42
CA TRP A 13 -6.42 -1.00 -18.59
C TRP A 13 -7.51 -1.17 -19.66
N LEU A 14 -8.59 -0.39 -19.52
CA LEU A 14 -9.63 -0.36 -20.55
C LEU A 14 -9.04 0.21 -21.85
N SER A 15 -9.14 -0.54 -22.94
CA SER A 15 -8.56 -0.15 -24.23
C SER A 15 -9.28 1.04 -24.87
N GLY A 16 -8.54 1.81 -25.68
CA GLY A 16 -9.06 2.97 -26.41
C GLY A 16 -9.09 4.28 -25.61
N ILE A 17 -8.47 4.30 -24.43
CA ILE A 17 -8.32 5.50 -23.58
C ILE A 17 -6.84 5.69 -23.29
N ASP A 18 -6.32 6.91 -23.52
CA ASP A 18 -4.99 7.29 -23.03
C ASP A 18 -5.08 7.58 -21.52
N TRP A 19 -4.89 6.55 -20.71
CA TRP A 19 -4.99 6.68 -19.25
C TRP A 19 -3.90 7.55 -18.65
N LYS A 20 -2.74 7.66 -19.29
CA LYS A 20 -1.66 8.51 -18.81
C LYS A 20 -2.05 9.97 -18.95
N GLU A 21 -2.59 10.36 -20.11
CA GLU A 21 -3.10 11.70 -20.36
C GLU A 21 -4.32 12.00 -19.46
N GLN A 22 -5.31 11.11 -19.42
CA GLN A 22 -6.54 11.30 -18.63
C GLN A 22 -6.26 11.50 -17.13
N LEU A 23 -5.23 10.84 -16.59
CA LEU A 23 -4.91 10.91 -15.17
C LEU A 23 -3.90 12.00 -14.82
N ALA A 24 -3.24 12.63 -15.80
CA ALA A 24 -2.13 13.55 -15.57
C ALA A 24 -2.49 14.70 -14.61
N GLY A 25 -3.59 15.40 -14.87
CA GLY A 25 -4.07 16.48 -14.00
C GLY A 25 -4.53 15.98 -12.63
N HIS A 26 -5.09 14.79 -12.55
CA HIS A 26 -5.52 14.20 -11.27
C HIS A 26 -4.35 13.79 -10.38
N PHE A 27 -3.22 13.38 -10.98
CA PHE A 27 -1.97 13.18 -10.25
C PHE A 27 -1.43 14.48 -9.65
N GLU A 28 -1.60 15.61 -10.34
CA GLU A 28 -1.20 16.92 -9.84
C GLU A 28 -2.10 17.36 -8.69
N THR A 29 -3.43 17.27 -8.85
CA THR A 29 -4.39 17.56 -7.78
C THR A 29 -4.11 16.73 -6.54
N ALA A 30 -3.95 15.41 -6.69
CA ALA A 30 -3.63 14.51 -5.58
C ALA A 30 -2.28 14.82 -4.94
N GLY A 31 -1.26 15.16 -5.74
CA GLY A 31 0.07 15.55 -5.26
C GLY A 31 0.03 16.83 -4.43
N ASN A 32 -0.70 17.84 -4.92
CA ASN A 32 -0.90 19.12 -4.23
C ASN A 32 -1.66 18.94 -2.92
N MET A 33 -2.77 18.18 -2.93
CA MET A 33 -3.55 17.87 -1.72
C MET A 33 -2.74 17.10 -0.67
N LEU A 34 -1.85 16.20 -1.10
CA LEU A 34 -0.91 15.52 -0.21
C LEU A 34 0.20 16.44 0.32
N GLY A 35 0.45 17.59 -0.30
CA GLY A 35 1.62 18.41 0.00
C GLY A 35 2.92 17.68 -0.34
N ALA A 36 2.91 16.92 -1.45
CA ALA A 36 4.02 16.08 -1.86
C ALA A 36 5.28 16.91 -2.06
N THR A 37 6.24 16.75 -1.16
CA THR A 37 7.48 17.53 -1.13
C THR A 37 8.67 16.59 -1.22
N ARG A 38 9.65 16.95 -2.06
CA ARG A 38 10.93 16.25 -2.18
C ARG A 38 11.61 16.14 -0.82
N PHE A 39 12.06 14.95 -0.43
CA PHE A 39 12.84 14.79 0.78
C PHE A 39 14.13 15.65 0.70
N PRO A 40 14.35 16.60 1.63
CA PRO A 40 15.38 17.63 1.45
C PRO A 40 16.77 17.21 1.94
N PHE A 41 16.90 16.09 2.67
CA PHE A 41 18.17 15.66 3.25
C PHE A 41 18.81 14.58 2.38
N SER A 42 19.78 14.94 1.54
CA SER A 42 20.35 14.04 0.53
C SER A 42 21.52 13.18 1.00
N ASP A 43 21.88 13.24 2.29
CA ASP A 43 23.24 12.87 2.71
C ASP A 43 23.29 11.98 3.96
N ASN A 44 22.20 11.27 4.26
CA ASN A 44 22.22 10.27 5.34
C ASN A 44 23.04 9.05 4.92
N ALA A 45 23.65 8.39 5.92
CA ALA A 45 24.51 7.23 5.69
C ALA A 45 23.78 6.13 4.89
N GLU A 46 22.52 5.86 5.22
CA GLU A 46 21.73 4.85 4.52
C GLU A 46 21.48 5.16 3.04
N ASP A 47 21.22 6.43 2.72
CA ASP A 47 20.90 6.87 1.36
C ASP A 47 22.18 6.83 0.48
N ARG A 48 23.34 7.20 1.05
CA ARG A 48 24.63 7.10 0.37
C ARG A 48 24.99 5.65 0.03
N ILE A 49 24.79 4.73 0.98
CA ILE A 49 25.07 3.30 0.76
C ILE A 49 24.18 2.74 -0.36
N LEU A 50 22.88 3.10 -0.38
CA LEU A 50 21.99 2.70 -1.46
C LEU A 50 22.44 3.27 -2.81
N LYS A 51 22.86 4.54 -2.83
CA LYS A 51 23.40 5.20 -4.04
C LYS A 51 24.68 4.52 -4.53
N GLU A 52 25.61 4.18 -3.64
CA GLU A 52 26.83 3.44 -3.98
C GLU A 52 26.50 2.09 -4.62
N ILE A 53 25.53 1.34 -4.07
CA ILE A 53 25.10 0.07 -4.67
C ILE A 53 24.49 0.31 -6.06
N ALA A 54 23.70 1.37 -6.22
CA ALA A 54 23.17 1.74 -7.55
C ALA A 54 24.30 2.04 -8.56
N VAL A 55 25.38 2.70 -8.13
CA VAL A 55 26.58 2.94 -8.95
C VAL A 55 27.29 1.63 -9.30
N GLU A 56 27.54 0.76 -8.32
CA GLU A 56 28.17 -0.56 -8.52
C GLU A 56 27.37 -1.46 -9.46
N MET A 57 26.05 -1.27 -9.51
CA MET A 57 25.16 -1.97 -10.44
C MET A 57 25.04 -1.31 -11.82
N GLY A 58 25.66 -0.13 -12.04
CA GLY A 58 25.53 0.62 -13.29
C GLY A 58 24.15 1.26 -13.49
N ARG A 59 23.46 1.58 -12.40
CA ARG A 59 22.06 2.07 -12.35
C ARG A 59 21.90 3.38 -11.60
N GLU A 60 22.98 4.16 -11.45
CA GLU A 60 22.98 5.42 -10.69
C GLU A 60 21.90 6.41 -11.19
N ASN A 61 21.67 6.46 -12.50
CA ASN A 61 20.65 7.32 -13.12
C ASN A 61 19.21 7.02 -12.67
N THR A 62 18.98 5.87 -12.05
CA THR A 62 17.67 5.49 -11.49
C THR A 62 17.54 5.80 -9.99
N PHE A 63 18.63 6.16 -9.33
CA PHE A 63 18.60 6.56 -7.92
C PHE A 63 17.93 7.93 -7.78
N SER A 64 17.01 8.02 -6.84
CA SER A 64 16.28 9.24 -6.56
C SER A 64 15.90 9.30 -5.09
N LEU A 65 15.89 10.49 -4.49
CA LEU A 65 15.14 10.69 -3.26
C LEU A 65 13.64 10.58 -3.58
N VAL A 66 12.78 10.44 -2.57
CA VAL A 66 11.33 10.34 -2.81
C VAL A 66 10.60 11.61 -2.41
N ASP A 67 9.48 11.86 -3.07
CA ASP A 67 8.52 12.87 -2.63
C ASP A 67 7.63 12.26 -1.56
N THR A 68 7.38 13.03 -0.50
CA THR A 68 6.66 12.59 0.69
C THR A 68 5.63 13.62 1.13
N ALA A 69 4.52 13.14 1.68
CA ALA A 69 3.49 13.98 2.31
C ALA A 69 3.89 14.36 3.74
N VAL A 70 5.05 15.02 3.87
CA VAL A 70 5.64 15.40 5.16
C VAL A 70 6.11 16.85 5.08
N TYR A 71 5.78 17.62 6.10
CA TYR A 71 6.24 19.00 6.24
C TYR A 71 7.66 19.03 6.83
N TYR A 72 8.58 19.68 6.12
CA TYR A 72 10.00 19.79 6.52
C TYR A 72 10.41 21.18 6.99
N GLY A 73 9.47 22.13 7.11
CA GLY A 73 9.74 23.51 7.51
C GLY A 73 9.95 23.68 9.02
N ASP A 74 9.38 24.75 9.57
CA ASP A 74 9.61 25.20 10.95
C ASP A 74 9.26 24.13 11.99
N ARG A 75 10.22 23.81 12.86
CA ARG A 75 10.10 22.82 13.95
C ARG A 75 9.66 23.41 15.27
N GLU A 76 9.60 24.72 15.41
CA GLU A 76 9.23 25.41 16.65
C GLU A 76 7.79 25.89 16.58
N LYS A 77 7.39 26.48 15.45
CA LYS A 77 6.06 27.06 15.24
C LYS A 77 5.20 26.23 14.28
N GLU A 78 3.96 25.97 14.67
CA GLU A 78 2.98 25.33 13.79
C GLU A 78 2.41 26.33 12.78
N THR A 79 2.30 25.93 11.51
CA THR A 79 1.77 26.74 10.39
C THR A 79 0.89 25.88 9.50
N ASP A 80 0.02 26.46 8.66
CA ASP A 80 -0.55 25.73 7.53
C ASP A 80 0.36 25.93 6.31
N PRO A 81 1.13 24.91 5.88
CA PRO A 81 2.06 25.06 4.78
C PRO A 81 1.47 24.69 3.41
N TYR A 82 0.20 24.25 3.35
CA TYR A 82 -0.36 23.62 2.15
C TYR A 82 -1.62 24.29 1.61
N PHE A 83 -2.40 24.97 2.47
CA PHE A 83 -3.75 25.39 2.10
C PHE A 83 -4.06 26.85 2.46
N ASP A 84 -3.04 27.71 2.48
CA ASP A 84 -3.18 29.16 2.67
C ASP A 84 -4.01 29.58 3.91
N GLY A 85 -3.95 28.77 4.98
CA GLY A 85 -4.66 29.00 6.24
C GLY A 85 -6.03 28.34 6.33
N ALA A 86 -6.51 27.69 5.27
CA ALA A 86 -7.77 26.93 5.28
C ALA A 86 -7.61 25.51 5.86
N GLY A 87 -6.38 24.98 5.88
CA GLY A 87 -6.06 23.65 6.35
C GLY A 87 -5.64 23.61 7.82
N PRO A 88 -5.46 22.41 8.38
CA PRO A 88 -4.96 22.26 9.75
C PRO A 88 -3.46 22.52 9.81
N LEU A 89 -2.98 23.02 10.95
CA LEU A 89 -1.56 23.33 11.15
C LEU A 89 -0.66 22.08 11.17
N ARG A 90 0.59 22.26 10.76
CA ARG A 90 1.68 21.27 10.77
C ARG A 90 2.89 21.82 11.51
N LYS A 91 3.66 20.91 12.08
CA LYS A 91 4.97 21.17 12.68
C LYS A 91 6.06 20.44 11.91
N GLY A 92 7.22 21.05 11.74
CA GLY A 92 8.32 20.52 10.93
C GLY A 92 8.80 19.15 11.42
N CYS A 93 9.10 18.25 10.48
CA CYS A 93 9.53 16.90 10.79
C CYS A 93 10.85 16.88 11.55
N THR A 94 10.89 16.16 12.67
CA THR A 94 12.09 15.95 13.50
C THR A 94 13.04 14.89 12.95
N GLY A 95 12.62 14.12 11.94
CA GLY A 95 13.41 13.03 11.37
C GLY A 95 13.51 11.80 12.27
N CYS A 96 12.46 11.51 13.04
CA CYS A 96 12.41 10.42 14.00
C CYS A 96 12.12 9.02 13.40
N ALA A 97 11.89 8.91 12.09
CA ALA A 97 11.47 7.67 11.40
C ALA A 97 10.18 7.01 11.95
N GLY A 98 9.33 7.76 12.66
CA GLY A 98 8.07 7.25 13.25
C GLY A 98 6.89 7.10 12.27
N CYS A 99 7.11 7.30 10.95
CA CYS A 99 6.04 7.47 9.98
C CYS A 99 5.13 6.24 9.81
N MET A 100 5.66 5.03 10.07
CA MET A 100 4.97 3.75 9.90
C MET A 100 4.01 3.42 11.06
N THR A 101 4.22 4.02 12.23
CA THR A 101 3.39 3.81 13.43
C THR A 101 2.49 5.00 13.76
N GLY A 102 2.40 5.97 12.86
CA GLY A 102 1.71 7.24 13.10
C GLY A 102 2.68 8.36 13.50
N CYS A 103 2.53 9.53 12.88
CA CYS A 103 3.37 10.70 13.14
C CYS A 103 2.89 11.44 14.39
N ARG A 104 3.67 11.36 15.47
CA ARG A 104 3.40 12.08 16.74
C ARG A 104 3.83 13.55 16.71
N GLU A 105 4.64 13.93 15.74
CA GLU A 105 5.24 15.25 15.60
C GLU A 105 4.37 16.23 14.80
N ASN A 106 3.13 15.86 14.44
CA ASN A 106 2.24 16.68 13.60
C ASN A 106 2.83 17.06 12.21
N ALA A 107 3.84 16.34 11.72
CA ALA A 107 4.53 16.68 10.46
C ALA A 107 3.94 16.01 9.22
N LYS A 108 3.37 14.80 9.36
CA LYS A 108 2.83 14.02 8.22
C LYS A 108 1.45 14.56 7.84
N ASN A 109 1.27 14.87 6.55
CA ASN A 109 0.02 15.37 5.99
C ASN A 109 -0.91 14.19 5.63
N THR A 110 -1.45 13.55 6.67
CA THR A 110 -2.36 12.39 6.57
C THR A 110 -3.75 12.77 6.04
N LEU A 111 -4.60 11.79 5.71
CA LEU A 111 -5.89 12.05 5.05
C LEU A 111 -6.91 12.82 5.92
N ASP A 112 -6.87 12.61 7.24
CA ASP A 112 -7.57 13.38 8.29
C ASP A 112 -7.17 14.86 8.33
N LYS A 113 -6.07 15.18 7.65
CA LYS A 113 -5.39 16.48 7.66
C LYS A 113 -5.47 17.20 6.32
N ASN A 114 -6.03 16.57 5.29
CA ASN A 114 -6.29 17.18 3.99
C ASN A 114 -7.71 16.87 3.49
N TYR A 115 -7.91 15.81 2.70
CA TYR A 115 -9.19 15.44 2.09
C TYR A 115 -10.33 15.34 3.11
N LEU A 116 -10.15 14.61 4.20
CA LEU A 116 -11.20 14.45 5.21
C LEU A 116 -11.44 15.73 6.01
N TRP A 117 -10.39 16.52 6.27
CA TRP A 117 -10.52 17.83 6.92
C TRP A 117 -11.47 18.73 6.14
N PHE A 118 -11.26 18.88 4.83
CA PHE A 118 -12.15 19.68 4.00
C PHE A 118 -13.52 19.04 3.81
N ALA A 119 -13.60 17.71 3.69
CA ALA A 119 -14.88 17.02 3.60
C ALA A 119 -15.78 17.32 4.80
N GLU A 120 -15.24 17.25 6.03
CA GLU A 120 -15.99 17.58 7.26
C GLU A 120 -16.38 19.06 7.31
N LYS A 121 -15.48 19.97 6.93
CA LYS A 121 -15.78 21.41 6.84
C LYS A 121 -16.90 21.73 5.85
N LEU A 122 -17.02 20.92 4.80
CA LEU A 122 -18.09 21.03 3.80
C LEU A 122 -19.36 20.24 4.19
N GLY A 123 -19.44 19.72 5.42
CA GLY A 123 -20.64 19.08 5.98
C GLY A 123 -20.69 17.56 5.85
N THR A 124 -19.61 16.90 5.46
CA THR A 124 -19.52 15.42 5.50
C THR A 124 -19.48 14.96 6.96
N MET A 125 -20.32 13.99 7.31
CA MET A 125 -20.26 13.34 8.63
C MET A 125 -19.40 12.08 8.57
N ILE A 126 -18.43 11.96 9.48
CA ILE A 126 -17.58 10.78 9.63
C ILE A 126 -18.01 10.00 10.89
N PHE A 127 -18.29 8.71 10.72
CA PHE A 127 -18.66 7.81 11.81
C PHE A 127 -17.51 6.83 12.09
N PRO A 128 -16.53 7.18 12.95
CA PRO A 128 -15.44 6.27 13.30
C PRO A 128 -15.96 5.04 14.05
N GLU A 129 -15.13 4.00 14.15
CA GLU A 129 -15.45 2.77 14.88
C GLU A 129 -16.77 2.10 14.43
N THR A 130 -17.15 2.28 13.17
CA THR A 130 -18.42 1.82 12.59
C THR A 130 -18.14 0.94 11.38
N LYS A 131 -18.51 -0.35 11.44
CA LYS A 131 -18.29 -1.31 10.34
C LYS A 131 -19.59 -1.53 9.57
N ALA A 132 -19.61 -1.11 8.30
CA ALA A 132 -20.61 -1.56 7.33
C ALA A 132 -20.41 -3.07 7.05
N TYR A 133 -21.49 -3.84 7.09
CA TYR A 133 -21.39 -5.31 6.90
C TYR A 133 -22.42 -5.89 5.94
N LYS A 134 -23.58 -5.23 5.75
CA LYS A 134 -24.62 -5.65 4.82
C LYS A 134 -25.12 -4.44 4.05
N ILE A 135 -25.31 -4.60 2.75
CA ILE A 135 -25.85 -3.56 1.85
C ILE A 135 -27.02 -4.18 1.11
N GLU A 136 -28.14 -3.46 1.06
CA GLU A 136 -29.31 -3.80 0.26
C GLU A 136 -29.55 -2.68 -0.75
N ASN A 137 -30.14 -3.00 -1.89
CA ASN A 137 -30.63 -2.02 -2.85
C ASN A 137 -32.08 -2.36 -3.19
N THR A 138 -32.98 -1.38 -3.03
CA THR A 138 -34.40 -1.51 -3.40
C THR A 138 -34.80 -0.22 -4.08
N GLU A 139 -35.24 -0.31 -5.34
CA GLU A 139 -35.71 0.86 -6.12
C GLU A 139 -34.69 2.02 -6.15
N GLY A 140 -33.39 1.68 -6.25
CA GLY A 140 -32.31 2.68 -6.31
C GLY A 140 -31.92 3.30 -4.96
N ILE A 141 -32.51 2.85 -3.86
CA ILE A 141 -32.12 3.26 -2.50
C ILE A 141 -31.21 2.18 -1.89
N TYR A 142 -30.00 2.58 -1.54
CA TYR A 142 -29.03 1.77 -0.80
C TYR A 142 -29.30 1.83 0.70
N ARG A 143 -29.40 0.66 1.32
CA ARG A 143 -29.57 0.46 2.76
C ARG A 143 -28.32 -0.19 3.33
N VAL A 144 -27.54 0.58 4.09
CA VAL A 144 -26.24 0.15 4.63
C VAL A 144 -26.37 -0.14 6.12
N HIS A 145 -26.28 -1.43 6.47
CA HIS A 145 -26.31 -1.89 7.84
C HIS A 145 -24.93 -1.83 8.47
N THR A 146 -24.88 -1.28 9.67
CA THR A 146 -23.65 -1.00 10.40
C THR A 146 -23.67 -1.61 11.79
N LYS A 147 -22.49 -1.90 12.32
CA LYS A 147 -22.29 -2.29 13.71
C LYS A 147 -21.08 -1.57 14.30
N LYS A 148 -21.17 -1.21 15.58
CA LYS A 148 -20.04 -0.64 16.31
C LYS A 148 -18.87 -1.63 16.42
N THR A 149 -17.65 -1.11 16.30
CA THR A 149 -16.39 -1.81 16.58
C THR A 149 -15.65 -1.23 17.79
N GLY A 150 -16.18 -0.15 18.38
CA GLY A 150 -15.66 0.48 19.58
C GLY A 150 -16.75 1.29 20.30
N ARG A 151 -16.34 2.14 21.23
CA ARG A 151 -17.24 2.90 22.10
C ARG A 151 -18.03 3.97 21.34
N ASN A 152 -17.43 4.59 20.32
CA ASN A 152 -18.01 5.69 19.57
C ASN A 152 -18.72 5.23 18.28
N GLY A 153 -18.77 3.91 18.04
CA GLY A 153 -19.35 3.35 16.84
C GLY A 153 -20.87 3.37 16.81
N VAL A 154 -21.43 3.38 15.62
CA VAL A 154 -22.87 3.32 15.36
C VAL A 154 -23.30 1.90 14.98
N THR A 155 -24.36 1.42 15.61
CA THR A 155 -25.11 0.25 15.13
C THR A 155 -26.44 0.76 14.61
N GLY A 156 -26.73 0.52 13.34
CA GLY A 156 -27.95 1.03 12.73
C GLY A 156 -27.96 0.88 11.21
N LEU A 157 -28.86 1.62 10.59
CA LEU A 157 -29.12 1.63 9.15
C LEU A 157 -28.94 3.04 8.60
N PHE A 158 -28.14 3.17 7.54
CA PHE A 158 -28.03 4.38 6.74
C PHE A 158 -28.71 4.16 5.39
N GLU A 159 -29.43 5.18 4.89
CA GLU A 159 -30.04 5.15 3.56
C GLU A 159 -29.39 6.20 2.66
N ALA A 160 -29.14 5.84 1.41
CA ALA A 160 -28.55 6.74 0.41
C ALA A 160 -29.03 6.41 -1.00
N ARG A 161 -29.08 7.42 -1.89
CA ARG A 161 -29.36 7.23 -3.32
C ARG A 161 -28.11 6.92 -4.15
N GLY A 162 -26.94 7.00 -3.53
CA GLY A 162 -25.65 6.70 -4.14
C GLY A 162 -24.73 6.07 -3.11
N LEU A 163 -23.83 5.20 -3.58
CA LEU A 163 -22.95 4.44 -2.72
C LEU A 163 -21.54 4.40 -3.30
N ILE A 164 -20.56 4.80 -2.49
CA ILE A 164 -19.13 4.63 -2.80
C ILE A 164 -18.57 3.60 -1.82
N VAL A 165 -17.98 2.53 -2.34
CA VAL A 165 -17.27 1.52 -1.55
C VAL A 165 -15.77 1.78 -1.66
N SER A 166 -15.13 2.06 -0.51
CA SER A 166 -13.69 2.38 -0.42
C SER A 166 -13.08 1.75 0.84
N ALA A 167 -13.26 0.45 1.02
CA ALA A 167 -12.80 -0.30 2.20
C ALA A 167 -11.39 -0.90 2.04
N GLY A 168 -10.66 -0.48 0.99
CA GLY A 168 -9.40 -1.08 0.56
C GLY A 168 -9.63 -2.46 -0.07
N THR A 169 -8.66 -2.97 -0.83
CA THR A 169 -8.85 -4.21 -1.61
C THR A 169 -9.51 -5.35 -0.84
N THR A 170 -8.98 -5.73 0.32
CA THR A 170 -9.53 -6.87 1.08
C THR A 170 -10.89 -6.56 1.70
N GLY A 171 -11.09 -5.35 2.21
CA GLY A 171 -12.35 -4.94 2.83
C GLY A 171 -13.48 -4.81 1.80
N THR A 172 -13.19 -4.21 0.65
CA THR A 172 -14.12 -4.06 -0.47
C THR A 172 -14.52 -5.42 -1.03
N LEU A 173 -13.56 -6.30 -1.29
CA LEU A 173 -13.84 -7.66 -1.74
C LEU A 173 -14.65 -8.46 -0.72
N GLU A 174 -14.28 -8.40 0.57
CA GLU A 174 -15.05 -9.08 1.62
C GLU A 174 -16.49 -8.57 1.67
N LEU A 175 -16.69 -7.25 1.63
CA LEU A 175 -18.01 -6.63 1.69
C LEU A 175 -18.86 -7.02 0.49
N LEU A 176 -18.38 -6.81 -0.74
CA LEU A 176 -19.14 -7.04 -1.97
C LEU A 176 -19.44 -8.53 -2.19
N LEU A 177 -18.45 -9.42 -2.01
CA LEU A 177 -18.66 -10.86 -2.20
C LEU A 177 -19.65 -11.43 -1.17
N LYS A 178 -19.70 -10.89 0.05
CA LYS A 178 -20.74 -11.26 1.03
C LYS A 178 -22.12 -10.83 0.56
N GLN A 179 -22.27 -9.65 -0.04
CA GLN A 179 -23.58 -9.21 -0.53
C GLN A 179 -24.07 -10.09 -1.67
N LYS A 180 -23.16 -10.50 -2.57
CA LYS A 180 -23.46 -11.38 -3.69
C LYS A 180 -23.79 -12.81 -3.25
N PHE A 181 -22.90 -13.43 -2.47
CA PHE A 181 -22.95 -14.89 -2.24
C PHE A 181 -23.51 -15.31 -0.88
N TYR A 182 -23.40 -14.48 0.15
CA TYR A 182 -23.82 -14.82 1.51
C TYR A 182 -25.17 -14.22 1.89
N TYR A 183 -25.29 -12.89 1.85
CA TYR A 183 -26.54 -12.19 2.15
C TYR A 183 -27.51 -12.22 0.98
N LYS A 184 -27.00 -12.36 -0.26
CA LYS A 184 -27.78 -12.35 -1.51
C LYS A 184 -28.65 -11.10 -1.66
N THR A 185 -28.13 -9.96 -1.21
CA THR A 185 -28.81 -8.67 -1.25
C THR A 185 -28.38 -7.81 -2.43
N LEU A 186 -27.22 -8.10 -3.02
CA LEU A 186 -26.73 -7.49 -4.24
C LEU A 186 -26.33 -8.58 -5.26
N THR A 187 -27.32 -9.33 -5.76
CA THR A 187 -27.08 -10.50 -6.65
C THR A 187 -26.61 -10.12 -8.05
N ASN A 188 -26.87 -8.89 -8.50
CA ASN A 188 -26.45 -8.40 -9.82
C ASN A 188 -24.99 -7.93 -9.85
N LEU A 189 -24.26 -8.08 -8.73
CA LEU A 189 -22.85 -7.72 -8.67
C LEU A 189 -22.08 -8.56 -9.71
N PRO A 190 -21.10 -8.00 -10.43
CA PRO A 190 -20.35 -8.70 -11.47
C PRO A 190 -19.59 -9.93 -10.98
N ASP A 191 -19.46 -10.96 -11.84
CA ASP A 191 -18.64 -12.15 -11.56
C ASP A 191 -17.12 -11.86 -11.49
N PRO A 192 -16.56 -10.90 -12.24
CA PRO A 192 -15.15 -10.53 -12.12
C PRO A 192 -14.70 -9.96 -10.77
N ILE A 193 -15.62 -9.66 -9.83
CA ILE A 193 -15.21 -9.23 -8.48
C ILE A 193 -14.38 -10.35 -7.81
N GLY A 194 -13.20 -9.97 -7.34
CA GLY A 194 -12.21 -10.86 -6.73
C GLY A 194 -11.15 -11.35 -7.71
N THR A 195 -11.25 -11.09 -9.02
CA THR A 195 -10.17 -11.40 -9.97
C THR A 195 -9.12 -10.28 -10.01
N ASN A 196 -7.98 -10.53 -10.64
CA ASN A 196 -6.94 -9.51 -10.84
C ASN A 196 -6.41 -8.88 -9.55
N VAL A 197 -6.42 -9.63 -8.44
CA VAL A 197 -5.81 -9.21 -7.18
C VAL A 197 -4.30 -9.34 -7.27
N ARG A 198 -3.58 -8.30 -6.88
CA ARG A 198 -2.11 -8.24 -6.97
C ARG A 198 -1.49 -7.72 -5.68
N THR A 199 -0.17 -7.88 -5.59
CA THR A 199 0.62 -7.58 -4.39
C THR A 199 1.69 -6.52 -4.64
N ASN A 200 1.59 -5.81 -5.77
CA ASN A 200 2.66 -4.97 -6.31
C ASN A 200 3.98 -5.75 -6.55
N SER A 201 3.84 -7.07 -6.77
CA SER A 201 4.92 -8.06 -6.87
C SER A 201 6.02 -7.85 -5.83
N GLN A 202 5.61 -7.71 -4.56
CA GLN A 202 6.52 -7.34 -3.49
C GLN A 202 7.30 -8.51 -2.88
N SER A 203 8.55 -8.21 -2.49
CA SER A 203 9.31 -8.95 -1.50
C SER A 203 9.76 -7.99 -0.40
N ILE A 204 9.66 -8.46 0.84
CA ILE A 204 10.04 -7.71 2.04
C ILE A 204 11.21 -8.43 2.69
N SER A 205 12.35 -7.77 2.63
CA SER A 205 13.58 -8.20 3.30
C SER A 205 14.10 -7.07 4.18
N GLY A 206 15.17 -7.29 4.92
CA GLY A 206 15.73 -6.24 5.74
C GLY A 206 17.03 -6.68 6.38
N LEU A 207 17.61 -5.83 7.20
CA LEU A 207 18.79 -6.18 7.98
C LEU A 207 18.69 -5.60 9.38
N VAL A 208 19.42 -6.21 10.29
CA VAL A 208 19.57 -5.80 11.68
C VAL A 208 21.05 -5.76 12.06
N GLU A 209 21.36 -5.30 13.26
CA GLU A 209 22.71 -5.25 13.82
C GLU A 209 23.74 -4.41 13.05
N ALA A 210 23.32 -3.55 12.10
CA ALA A 210 24.22 -2.67 11.36
C ALA A 210 25.18 -1.92 12.29
N ASP A 211 26.45 -1.78 11.95
CA ASP A 211 27.49 -1.15 12.78
C ASP A 211 27.28 0.35 13.08
N ARG A 212 26.29 0.98 12.42
CA ARG A 212 25.95 2.39 12.53
C ARG A 212 24.43 2.63 12.58
N LYS A 213 24.05 3.88 12.83
CA LYS A 213 22.65 4.33 12.78
C LYS A 213 22.18 4.41 11.32
N LEU A 214 21.00 3.87 11.03
CA LEU A 214 20.42 3.81 9.68
C LEU A 214 18.99 4.36 9.56
N ASN A 215 18.44 5.00 10.61
CA ASN A 215 17.06 5.52 10.62
C ASN A 215 16.99 7.06 10.68
N ASN A 216 17.77 7.75 9.85
CA ASN A 216 17.81 9.22 9.83
C ASN A 216 16.69 9.78 8.94
N GLY A 217 15.90 10.72 9.46
CA GLY A 217 14.85 11.37 8.67
C GLY A 217 13.51 10.62 8.70
N VAL A 218 12.81 10.61 7.56
CA VAL A 218 11.51 9.93 7.43
C VAL A 218 11.68 8.44 7.15
N ALA A 219 10.57 7.68 7.19
CA ALA A 219 10.63 6.24 6.98
C ALA A 219 11.16 5.83 5.60
N ILE A 220 10.80 6.55 4.53
CA ILE A 220 11.23 6.25 3.16
C ILE A 220 11.87 7.51 2.59
N THR A 221 13.14 7.40 2.20
CA THR A 221 13.96 8.55 1.80
C THR A 221 14.48 8.44 0.37
N SER A 222 14.80 7.24 -0.09
CA SER A 222 15.34 7.00 -1.43
C SER A 222 14.81 5.72 -2.06
N ILE A 223 14.87 5.71 -3.39
CA ILE A 223 14.53 4.59 -4.27
C ILE A 223 15.62 4.45 -5.33
N PHE A 224 15.82 3.25 -5.86
CA PHE A 224 16.45 3.07 -7.17
C PHE A 224 15.89 1.84 -7.90
N SER A 225 16.14 1.76 -9.20
CA SER A 225 15.73 0.63 -10.04
C SER A 225 16.93 -0.24 -10.40
N PRO A 226 17.13 -1.40 -9.74
CA PRO A 226 18.28 -2.28 -10.01
C PRO A 226 18.22 -2.95 -11.38
N GLU A 227 17.03 -3.12 -11.95
CA GLU A 227 16.77 -3.65 -13.30
C GLU A 227 15.43 -3.09 -13.81
N PRO A 228 15.15 -3.09 -15.13
CA PRO A 228 13.86 -2.60 -15.65
C PRO A 228 12.67 -3.31 -14.99
N GLY A 229 11.60 -2.55 -14.73
CA GLY A 229 10.40 -3.08 -14.08
C GLY A 229 10.53 -3.42 -12.59
N SER A 230 11.67 -3.11 -11.96
CA SER A 230 12.02 -3.48 -10.58
C SER A 230 12.51 -2.25 -9.81
N HIS A 231 12.04 -2.08 -8.57
CA HIS A 231 12.38 -0.94 -7.70
C HIS A 231 12.64 -1.37 -6.26
N ILE A 232 13.63 -0.74 -5.63
CA ILE A 232 13.97 -0.96 -4.22
C ILE A 232 13.85 0.36 -3.46
N GLU A 233 13.04 0.35 -2.41
CA GLU A 233 12.95 1.42 -1.43
C GLU A 233 13.47 0.95 -0.07
N MET A 234 14.11 1.87 0.66
CA MET A 234 14.42 1.66 2.06
C MET A 234 13.28 2.14 2.94
N VAL A 235 12.90 1.31 3.92
CA VAL A 235 11.87 1.59 4.91
C VAL A 235 12.50 1.52 6.30
N LYS A 236 12.39 2.61 7.04
CA LYS A 236 13.03 2.85 8.32
C LYS A 236 11.97 2.99 9.41
N PHE A 237 12.31 2.51 10.60
CA PHE A 237 11.47 2.55 11.78
C PHE A 237 12.16 3.35 12.89
N ASN A 238 11.37 4.00 13.74
CA ASN A 238 11.94 4.74 14.87
C ASN A 238 12.57 3.79 15.91
N ASP A 239 13.33 4.38 16.83
CA ASP A 239 14.08 3.66 17.87
C ASP A 239 13.19 2.77 18.78
N LEU A 240 11.89 3.05 18.85
CA LEU A 240 10.92 2.34 19.68
C LEU A 240 10.15 1.24 18.92
N SER A 241 10.33 1.10 17.61
CA SER A 241 9.55 0.19 16.76
C SER A 241 10.31 -1.08 16.36
N GLY A 242 11.19 -1.59 17.23
CA GLY A 242 12.01 -2.77 16.90
C GLY A 242 11.23 -4.09 16.78
N ALA A 243 9.97 -4.17 17.23
CA ALA A 243 9.16 -5.38 17.08
C ALA A 243 8.99 -5.82 15.61
N ILE A 244 9.11 -4.89 14.66
CA ILE A 244 9.06 -5.20 13.22
C ILE A 244 10.13 -6.22 12.81
N THR A 245 11.28 -6.29 13.49
CA THR A 245 12.36 -7.20 13.13
C THR A 245 12.02 -8.67 13.42
N HIS A 246 11.01 -8.94 14.25
CA HIS A 246 10.61 -10.30 14.62
C HIS A 246 9.81 -11.03 13.53
N ILE A 247 9.39 -10.34 12.48
CA ILE A 247 8.78 -10.99 11.30
C ILE A 247 9.84 -11.60 10.37
N GLY A 248 11.12 -11.25 10.58
CA GLY A 248 12.25 -11.69 9.79
C GLY A 248 12.99 -12.88 10.40
N GLY A 249 13.52 -13.75 9.55
CA GLY A 249 14.51 -14.77 9.91
C GLY A 249 15.79 -14.56 9.12
N PHE A 250 16.86 -15.30 9.44
CA PHE A 250 18.12 -15.23 8.69
C PHE A 250 17.88 -15.35 7.18
N SER A 251 18.51 -14.47 6.40
CA SER A 251 18.32 -14.48 4.95
C SER A 251 18.74 -15.80 4.31
N ALA A 252 18.05 -16.20 3.26
CA ALA A 252 18.35 -17.40 2.49
C ALA A 252 18.34 -17.10 0.98
N ASN A 253 19.53 -16.92 0.41
CA ASN A 253 19.70 -16.62 -1.01
C ASN A 253 19.65 -17.88 -1.88
N HIS A 254 18.45 -18.43 -2.12
CA HIS A 254 18.30 -19.60 -3.00
C HIS A 254 16.90 -19.65 -3.68
N PRO A 255 16.80 -19.95 -4.99
CA PRO A 255 15.49 -19.98 -5.67
C PRO A 255 14.60 -21.16 -5.24
N ASN A 256 15.19 -22.31 -4.89
CA ASN A 256 14.45 -23.48 -4.38
C ASN A 256 13.91 -23.25 -2.94
N PRO A 257 12.58 -23.34 -2.71
CA PRO A 257 11.98 -23.10 -1.41
C PRO A 257 12.41 -24.05 -0.29
N LYS A 258 12.58 -25.35 -0.58
CA LYS A 258 13.02 -26.34 0.42
C LYS A 258 14.44 -26.03 0.91
N LYS A 259 15.32 -25.65 -0.02
CA LYS A 259 16.68 -25.22 0.33
C LYS A 259 16.68 -23.93 1.14
N ARG A 260 15.84 -22.94 0.81
CA ARG A 260 15.69 -21.72 1.63
C ARG A 260 15.27 -22.04 3.06
N ALA A 261 14.21 -22.83 3.23
CA ALA A 261 13.77 -23.24 4.56
C ALA A 261 14.89 -23.96 5.33
N GLY A 262 15.61 -24.85 4.65
CA GLY A 262 16.79 -25.52 5.20
C GLY A 262 17.90 -24.55 5.64
N TYR A 263 18.19 -23.50 4.87
CA TYR A 263 19.17 -22.48 5.25
C TYR A 263 18.75 -21.67 6.47
N VAL A 264 17.47 -21.29 6.57
CA VAL A 264 16.96 -20.60 7.76
C VAL A 264 17.10 -21.49 8.99
N ILE A 265 16.65 -22.75 8.92
CA ILE A 265 16.74 -23.70 10.04
C ILE A 265 18.20 -23.93 10.43
N ALA A 266 19.07 -24.22 9.45
CA ALA A 266 20.48 -24.50 9.72
C ALA A 266 21.22 -23.26 10.26
N GLY A 267 20.90 -22.06 9.77
CA GLY A 267 21.43 -20.80 10.31
C GLY A 267 20.99 -20.56 11.75
N SER A 268 19.73 -20.87 12.06
CA SER A 268 19.16 -20.78 13.42
C SER A 268 19.88 -21.71 14.39
N LEU A 269 20.16 -22.95 13.96
CA LEU A 269 20.85 -23.96 14.75
C LEU A 269 22.36 -23.66 14.92
N ARG A 270 23.01 -23.10 13.89
CA ARG A 270 24.43 -22.73 13.95
C ARG A 270 24.70 -21.46 14.78
N HIS A 271 23.72 -20.57 14.88
CA HIS A 271 23.86 -19.30 15.59
C HIS A 271 22.73 -19.09 16.63
N PRO A 272 22.58 -19.99 17.63
CA PRO A 272 21.45 -19.97 18.55
C PRO A 272 21.37 -18.68 19.37
N PHE A 273 22.51 -18.12 19.79
CA PHE A 273 22.54 -16.85 20.53
C PHE A 273 22.13 -15.65 19.67
N ARG A 274 22.50 -15.62 18.38
CA ARG A 274 22.05 -14.56 17.45
C ARG A 274 20.56 -14.70 17.15
N MET A 275 20.06 -15.93 17.00
CA MET A 275 18.63 -16.18 16.84
C MET A 275 17.84 -15.74 18.07
N LEU A 276 18.30 -16.08 19.28
CA LEU A 276 17.68 -15.64 20.52
C LEU A 276 17.66 -14.11 20.62
N LYS A 277 18.77 -13.46 20.26
CA LYS A 277 18.85 -11.99 20.21
C LYS A 277 17.88 -11.40 19.17
N LEU A 278 17.71 -12.03 18.02
CA LEU A 278 16.74 -11.61 16.99
C LEU A 278 15.29 -11.72 17.49
N LEU A 279 14.96 -12.77 18.24
CA LEU A 279 13.60 -13.03 18.75
C LEU A 279 13.22 -12.16 19.96
N PHE A 280 14.19 -11.75 20.79
CA PHE A 280 13.91 -11.09 22.08
C PHE A 280 14.40 -9.64 22.18
N SER A 281 15.15 -9.11 21.20
CA SER A 281 15.60 -7.71 21.21
C SER A 281 14.65 -6.79 20.45
N PHE A 282 14.19 -5.73 21.13
CA PHE A 282 13.32 -4.69 20.58
C PHE A 282 14.06 -3.39 20.23
N ARG A 283 15.39 -3.34 20.40
CA ARG A 283 16.19 -2.11 20.25
C ARG A 283 16.81 -1.94 18.87
N TRP A 284 16.29 -2.65 17.87
CA TRP A 284 16.88 -2.68 16.53
C TRP A 284 16.53 -1.50 15.64
N GLY A 285 15.45 -0.75 15.93
CA GLY A 285 14.95 0.31 15.03
C GLY A 285 16.03 1.28 14.53
N LYS A 286 16.97 1.66 15.40
CA LYS A 286 18.11 2.55 15.07
C LYS A 286 19.14 1.95 14.11
N ARG A 287 19.30 0.63 14.12
CA ARG A 287 20.36 -0.15 13.43
C ARG A 287 19.74 -1.20 12.49
N SER A 288 18.56 -0.91 11.97
CA SER A 288 17.81 -1.79 11.08
C SER A 288 17.20 -1.00 9.92
N ILE A 289 17.12 -1.63 8.77
CA ILE A 289 16.32 -1.17 7.64
C ILE A 289 15.50 -2.33 7.10
N VAL A 290 14.34 -2.03 6.54
CA VAL A 290 13.55 -2.94 5.73
C VAL A 290 13.72 -2.52 4.28
N MET A 291 14.04 -3.46 3.40
CA MET A 291 14.08 -3.25 1.96
C MET A 291 12.77 -3.73 1.35
N LEU A 292 12.06 -2.80 0.74
CA LEU A 292 10.84 -3.07 0.00
C LEU A 292 11.17 -3.15 -1.49
N MET A 293 11.13 -4.36 -2.03
CA MET A 293 11.25 -4.59 -3.46
C MET A 293 9.85 -4.59 -4.08
N MET A 294 9.68 -3.89 -5.20
CA MET A 294 8.44 -3.81 -5.98
C MET A 294 8.73 -4.10 -7.45
N GLN A 295 7.81 -4.78 -8.14
CA GLN A 295 7.96 -5.03 -9.58
C GLN A 295 6.67 -4.75 -10.35
N THR A 296 6.79 -4.30 -11.61
CA THR A 296 5.69 -4.13 -12.56
C THR A 296 5.22 -5.46 -13.17
N HIS A 297 5.89 -6.57 -12.86
CA HIS A 297 5.57 -7.92 -13.33
C HIS A 297 4.08 -8.22 -13.18
N ASP A 298 3.44 -8.70 -14.25
CA ASP A 298 2.02 -9.04 -14.21
C ASP A 298 1.80 -10.39 -13.52
N SER A 299 1.69 -10.32 -12.19
CA SER A 299 1.24 -11.42 -11.35
C SER A 299 -0.15 -11.10 -10.80
N ALA A 300 -1.13 -11.88 -11.23
CA ALA A 300 -2.52 -11.73 -10.85
C ALA A 300 -3.03 -13.00 -10.15
N MET A 301 -3.74 -12.79 -9.06
CA MET A 301 -4.38 -13.82 -8.25
C MET A 301 -5.89 -13.58 -8.23
N LYS A 302 -6.62 -14.59 -7.76
CA LYS A 302 -8.04 -14.46 -7.46
C LYS A 302 -8.26 -14.59 -5.96
N MET A 303 -9.10 -13.73 -5.40
CA MET A 303 -9.65 -13.87 -4.05
C MET A 303 -11.13 -14.22 -4.16
N GLU A 304 -11.56 -15.18 -3.35
CA GLU A 304 -12.93 -15.66 -3.33
C GLU A 304 -13.43 -15.82 -1.89
N LEU A 305 -14.75 -15.68 -1.73
CA LEU A 305 -15.40 -15.91 -0.47
C LEU A 305 -15.67 -17.41 -0.33
N LYS A 306 -15.04 -18.07 0.65
CA LYS A 306 -15.34 -19.46 1.00
C LYS A 306 -16.18 -19.54 2.25
N ARG A 307 -17.15 -20.45 2.25
CA ARG A 307 -17.92 -20.82 3.44
C ARG A 307 -17.16 -21.90 4.21
N GLY A 308 -17.03 -21.71 5.51
CA GLY A 308 -16.53 -22.70 6.46
C GLY A 308 -17.52 -22.89 7.61
N LEU A 309 -17.12 -23.70 8.59
CA LEU A 309 -17.97 -24.05 9.74
C LEU A 309 -18.38 -22.83 10.59
N PHE A 310 -17.53 -21.80 10.66
CA PHE A 310 -17.75 -20.59 11.48
C PHE A 310 -18.10 -19.35 10.66
N GLY A 311 -18.67 -19.53 9.46
CA GLY A 311 -19.08 -18.43 8.58
C GLY A 311 -18.25 -18.34 7.30
N THR A 312 -18.13 -17.14 6.75
CA THR A 312 -17.42 -16.92 5.47
C THR A 312 -16.07 -16.25 5.69
N ARG A 313 -15.08 -16.62 4.86
CA ARG A 313 -13.74 -16.03 4.88
C ARG A 313 -13.22 -15.82 3.47
N LEU A 314 -12.60 -14.68 3.24
CA LEU A 314 -11.89 -14.39 2.00
C LEU A 314 -10.60 -15.21 1.94
N ARG A 315 -10.34 -15.87 0.80
CA ARG A 315 -9.14 -16.67 0.56
C ARG A 315 -8.62 -16.43 -0.84
N PHE A 316 -7.30 -16.54 -1.01
CA PHE A 316 -6.71 -16.67 -2.34
C PHE A 316 -7.06 -18.03 -2.93
N ASP A 317 -7.47 -18.01 -4.19
CA ASP A 317 -7.65 -19.21 -5.01
C ASP A 317 -6.27 -19.82 -5.29
N ARG A 318 -6.07 -21.07 -4.86
CA ARG A 318 -4.81 -21.80 -5.01
C ARG A 318 -4.49 -22.16 -6.46
N ASN A 319 -5.50 -22.13 -7.34
CA ASN A 319 -5.37 -22.42 -8.77
C ASN A 319 -5.14 -21.15 -9.59
N SER A 320 -5.19 -19.97 -8.97
CA SER A 320 -4.85 -18.71 -9.65
C SER A 320 -3.33 -18.53 -9.80
N GLY A 321 -2.91 -17.42 -10.43
CA GLY A 321 -1.50 -17.11 -10.62
C GLY A 321 -0.73 -17.07 -9.29
N LYS A 322 0.61 -17.11 -9.38
CA LYS A 322 1.48 -17.08 -8.21
C LYS A 322 2.38 -15.86 -8.24
N VAL A 323 2.47 -15.19 -7.10
CA VAL A 323 3.46 -14.12 -6.89
C VAL A 323 4.80 -14.78 -6.52
N PRO A 324 5.91 -14.42 -7.16
CA PRO A 324 7.21 -14.93 -6.78
C PRO A 324 7.51 -14.55 -5.32
N ALA A 325 7.80 -15.56 -4.50
CA ALA A 325 8.24 -15.31 -3.13
C ALA A 325 9.67 -14.78 -3.12
N PHE A 326 10.52 -15.23 -4.04
CA PHE A 326 11.95 -14.93 -4.06
C PHE A 326 12.32 -14.07 -5.28
N ILE A 327 12.97 -12.94 -5.04
CA ILE A 327 13.45 -12.02 -6.08
C ILE A 327 14.99 -11.97 -6.01
N PRO A 328 15.71 -12.56 -6.99
CA PRO A 328 17.18 -12.66 -6.94
C PRO A 328 17.90 -11.31 -6.82
N VAL A 329 17.46 -10.31 -7.60
CA VAL A 329 18.08 -8.98 -7.59
C VAL A 329 17.91 -8.27 -6.25
N GLY A 330 16.75 -8.44 -5.59
CA GLY A 330 16.49 -7.91 -4.25
C GLY A 330 17.42 -8.53 -3.21
N GLN A 331 17.67 -9.84 -3.29
CA GLN A 331 18.64 -10.50 -2.39
C GLN A 331 20.07 -10.02 -2.62
N LYS A 332 20.47 -9.82 -3.88
CA LYS A 332 21.80 -9.28 -4.20
C LYS A 332 22.01 -7.93 -3.52
N VAL A 333 21.06 -7.01 -3.67
CA VAL A 333 21.12 -5.67 -3.06
C VAL A 333 21.10 -5.75 -1.54
N LEU A 334 20.26 -6.61 -0.95
CA LEU A 334 20.23 -6.85 0.49
C LEU A 334 21.59 -7.26 1.03
N HIS A 335 22.23 -8.24 0.39
CA HIS A 335 23.52 -8.76 0.83
C HIS A 335 24.65 -7.73 0.66
N GLN A 336 24.71 -7.02 -0.48
CA GLN A 336 25.69 -5.94 -0.68
C GLN A 336 25.54 -4.83 0.38
N TYR A 337 24.31 -4.46 0.70
CA TYR A 337 24.05 -3.46 1.73
C TYR A 337 24.47 -3.98 3.10
N ALA A 338 24.10 -5.22 3.46
CA ALA A 338 24.47 -5.83 4.72
C ALA A 338 25.99 -5.89 4.93
N GLU A 339 26.75 -6.20 3.87
CA GLU A 339 28.22 -6.19 3.90
C GLU A 339 28.77 -4.78 4.20
N LYS A 340 28.26 -3.74 3.52
CA LYS A 340 28.69 -2.34 3.71
C LYS A 340 28.44 -1.79 5.12
N VAL A 341 27.53 -2.39 5.88
CA VAL A 341 27.18 -1.97 7.26
C VAL A 341 27.50 -3.02 8.33
N ASN A 342 28.20 -4.10 7.98
CA ASN A 342 28.44 -5.23 8.88
C ASN A 342 27.14 -5.74 9.57
N GLY A 343 26.03 -5.71 8.83
CA GLY A 343 24.71 -6.06 9.31
C GLY A 343 24.37 -7.53 9.08
N THR A 344 23.33 -8.01 9.76
CA THR A 344 22.76 -9.34 9.55
C THR A 344 21.54 -9.24 8.62
N PRO A 345 21.60 -9.79 7.40
CA PRO A 345 20.47 -9.78 6.48
C PRO A 345 19.37 -10.76 6.92
N LEU A 346 18.13 -10.35 6.70
CA LEU A 346 16.90 -11.04 7.06
C LEU A 346 15.94 -11.11 5.86
N ASN A 347 15.18 -12.19 5.76
CA ASN A 347 14.01 -12.29 4.90
C ASN A 347 12.74 -12.51 5.74
N SER A 348 11.56 -12.18 5.19
CA SER A 348 10.30 -12.54 5.82
C SER A 348 10.22 -14.05 6.07
N LEU A 349 9.84 -14.46 7.28
CA LEU A 349 9.71 -15.88 7.63
C LEU A 349 8.69 -16.60 6.73
N THR A 350 7.64 -15.90 6.29
CA THR A 350 6.64 -16.50 5.39
C THR A 350 7.22 -16.80 4.01
N GLU A 351 8.12 -15.95 3.53
CA GLU A 351 8.81 -16.13 2.26
C GLU A 351 9.78 -17.32 2.32
N SER A 352 10.62 -17.35 3.37
CA SER A 352 11.70 -18.33 3.48
C SER A 352 11.23 -19.72 3.92
N LEU A 353 10.24 -19.82 4.82
CA LEU A 353 9.76 -21.10 5.35
C LEU A 353 8.58 -21.68 4.55
N PHE A 354 7.67 -20.82 4.06
CA PHE A 354 6.41 -21.26 3.45
C PHE A 354 6.28 -20.92 1.95
N ASN A 355 7.30 -20.28 1.35
CA ASN A 355 7.24 -19.81 -0.04
C ASN A 355 6.04 -18.89 -0.32
N MET A 356 5.71 -18.06 0.67
CA MET A 356 4.58 -17.12 0.61
C MET A 356 5.10 -15.69 0.61
N SER A 357 4.90 -14.98 -0.50
CA SER A 357 5.21 -13.54 -0.61
C SER A 357 4.44 -12.75 0.46
N THR A 358 5.09 -11.71 0.97
CA THR A 358 4.51 -10.72 1.88
C THR A 358 4.40 -9.39 1.13
N THR A 359 3.30 -8.68 1.31
CA THR A 359 3.08 -7.38 0.68
C THR A 359 2.49 -6.39 1.67
N ALA A 360 2.88 -5.13 1.54
CA ALA A 360 2.21 -3.99 2.15
C ALA A 360 1.15 -3.39 1.21
N HIS A 361 1.23 -3.69 -0.09
CA HIS A 361 0.43 -3.08 -1.15
C HIS A 361 -0.43 -4.15 -1.86
N ILE A 362 -1.52 -4.56 -1.21
CA ILE A 362 -2.56 -5.35 -1.87
C ILE A 362 -3.47 -4.44 -2.71
N ILE A 363 -3.61 -4.77 -3.98
CA ILE A 363 -4.29 -3.95 -4.99
C ILE A 363 -5.11 -4.85 -5.93
N GLY A 364 -5.98 -4.26 -6.76
CA GLY A 364 -6.83 -5.01 -7.68
C GLY A 364 -7.95 -5.78 -6.96
N GLY A 365 -8.79 -6.50 -7.71
CA GLY A 365 -9.98 -7.17 -7.19
C GLY A 365 -11.29 -6.69 -7.81
N CYS A 366 -11.33 -5.45 -8.31
CA CYS A 366 -12.49 -4.88 -8.99
C CYS A 366 -12.03 -4.35 -10.35
N PRO A 367 -11.70 -5.23 -11.32
CA PRO A 367 -11.13 -4.82 -12.59
C PRO A 367 -12.10 -3.96 -13.42
N MET A 368 -11.56 -3.08 -14.24
CA MET A 368 -12.33 -2.35 -15.25
C MET A 368 -12.74 -3.26 -16.41
N GLY A 369 -13.90 -2.99 -17.02
CA GLY A 369 -14.38 -3.67 -18.23
C GLY A 369 -15.51 -2.90 -18.90
N LYS A 370 -15.77 -3.15 -20.18
CA LYS A 370 -16.86 -2.47 -20.91
C LYS A 370 -18.24 -2.96 -20.44
N THR A 371 -18.30 -4.18 -19.94
CA THR A 371 -19.51 -4.84 -19.47
C THR A 371 -19.28 -5.54 -18.12
N GLY A 372 -20.37 -5.88 -17.40
CA GLY A 372 -20.30 -6.62 -16.15
C GLY A 372 -19.77 -8.06 -16.26
N SER A 373 -19.69 -8.62 -17.48
CA SER A 373 -19.02 -9.91 -17.71
C SER A 373 -17.51 -9.76 -17.88
N GLU A 374 -17.04 -8.58 -18.31
CA GLU A 374 -15.61 -8.29 -18.54
C GLU A 374 -14.94 -7.69 -17.28
N GLY A 375 -15.66 -6.86 -16.52
CA GLY A 375 -15.12 -6.17 -15.36
C GLY A 375 -16.13 -5.95 -14.24
N ALA A 376 -15.64 -5.60 -13.06
CA ALA A 376 -16.46 -5.19 -11.93
C ALA A 376 -16.96 -3.75 -12.07
N VAL A 377 -16.15 -2.88 -12.67
CA VAL A 377 -16.45 -1.46 -12.86
C VAL A 377 -16.26 -1.01 -14.30
N ASP A 378 -16.92 0.08 -14.70
CA ASP A 378 -16.70 0.74 -15.99
C ASP A 378 -15.47 1.67 -15.98
N GLY A 379 -15.22 2.36 -17.08
CA GLY A 379 -14.13 3.33 -17.21
C GLY A 379 -14.27 4.61 -16.36
N ASN A 380 -15.36 4.76 -15.60
CA ASN A 380 -15.59 5.82 -14.62
C ASN A 380 -15.70 5.26 -13.20
N PHE A 381 -15.30 4.00 -13.01
CA PHE A 381 -15.35 3.27 -11.73
C PHE A 381 -16.76 3.05 -11.15
N ARG A 382 -17.79 3.11 -12.00
CA ARG A 382 -19.17 2.70 -11.64
C ARG A 382 -19.26 1.18 -11.64
N VAL A 383 -19.88 0.62 -10.62
CA VAL A 383 -20.11 -0.82 -10.51
C VAL A 383 -21.14 -1.25 -11.54
N HIS A 384 -20.80 -2.22 -12.38
CA HIS A 384 -21.76 -2.79 -13.32
C HIS A 384 -22.93 -3.46 -12.56
N GLY A 385 -24.15 -3.32 -13.06
CA GLY A 385 -25.35 -3.94 -12.49
C GLY A 385 -26.04 -3.15 -11.37
N TYR A 386 -25.49 -2.01 -10.94
CA TYR A 386 -26.08 -1.14 -9.92
C TYR A 386 -25.92 0.35 -10.26
N ASP A 387 -27.03 1.08 -10.28
CA ASP A 387 -27.02 2.52 -10.58
C ASP A 387 -26.45 3.33 -9.42
N ASN A 388 -25.61 4.32 -9.72
CA ASN A 388 -25.01 5.22 -8.74
C ASN A 388 -24.22 4.52 -7.63
N MET A 389 -23.61 3.37 -7.95
CA MET A 389 -22.67 2.66 -7.09
C MET A 389 -21.25 2.72 -7.68
N TYR A 390 -20.25 3.01 -6.86
CA TYR A 390 -18.85 3.16 -7.26
C TYR A 390 -17.93 2.37 -6.34
N VAL A 391 -16.75 2.01 -6.85
CA VAL A 391 -15.65 1.50 -6.03
C VAL A 391 -14.44 2.40 -6.24
N LEU A 392 -13.98 3.08 -5.19
CA LEU A 392 -12.92 4.10 -5.27
C LEU A 392 -11.81 3.81 -4.24
N ASP A 393 -11.07 2.72 -4.45
CA ASP A 393 -9.92 2.38 -3.62
C ASP A 393 -8.87 1.57 -4.41
N SER A 394 -7.92 0.95 -3.72
CA SER A 394 -6.87 0.14 -4.35
C SER A 394 -7.39 -1.05 -5.18
N SER A 395 -8.64 -1.48 -5.00
CA SER A 395 -9.21 -2.62 -5.71
C SER A 395 -9.45 -2.38 -7.20
N VAL A 396 -9.54 -1.11 -7.64
CA VAL A 396 -9.71 -0.78 -9.07
C VAL A 396 -8.39 -0.65 -9.82
N ILE A 397 -7.24 -0.68 -9.13
CA ILE A 397 -5.93 -0.61 -9.80
C ILE A 397 -5.76 -1.87 -10.69
N PRO A 398 -5.55 -1.70 -12.00
CA PRO A 398 -5.65 -2.80 -12.95
C PRO A 398 -4.39 -3.66 -13.04
N CYS A 399 -3.22 -3.16 -12.63
CA CYS A 399 -1.93 -3.82 -12.75
C CYS A 399 -0.96 -3.35 -11.65
N ASN A 400 0.23 -3.98 -11.54
CA ASN A 400 1.22 -3.59 -10.54
C ASN A 400 1.90 -2.26 -10.93
N PRO A 401 1.77 -1.18 -10.14
CA PRO A 401 2.39 0.11 -10.47
C PRO A 401 3.91 0.12 -10.33
N GLY A 402 4.50 -0.85 -9.63
CA GLY A 402 5.95 -0.90 -9.38
C GLY A 402 6.46 0.18 -8.42
N VAL A 403 5.57 1.05 -7.93
CA VAL A 403 5.82 2.14 -6.98
C VAL A 403 4.74 2.17 -5.90
N ASN A 404 4.87 3.04 -4.90
CA ASN A 404 3.90 3.16 -3.81
C ASN A 404 2.52 3.65 -4.33
N PRO A 405 1.42 2.91 -4.09
CA PRO A 405 0.17 3.11 -4.83
C PRO A 405 -0.71 4.25 -4.30
N SER A 406 -0.42 4.84 -3.13
CA SER A 406 -1.31 5.82 -2.50
C SER A 406 -1.63 7.02 -3.39
N LEU A 407 -0.63 7.55 -4.11
CA LEU A 407 -0.84 8.66 -5.04
C LEU A 407 -1.72 8.24 -6.22
N THR A 408 -1.50 7.04 -6.76
CA THR A 408 -2.31 6.46 -7.84
C THR A 408 -3.77 6.26 -7.40
N ILE A 409 -3.99 5.74 -6.18
CA ILE A 409 -5.35 5.55 -5.64
C ILE A 409 -6.11 6.88 -5.58
N LEU A 410 -5.44 7.93 -5.09
CA LEU A 410 -6.03 9.26 -5.01
C LEU A 410 -6.28 9.84 -6.41
N ALA A 411 -5.33 9.74 -7.34
CA ALA A 411 -5.51 10.22 -8.72
C ALA A 411 -6.69 9.51 -9.43
N LEU A 412 -6.86 8.21 -9.24
CA LEU A 412 -8.00 7.47 -9.78
C LEU A 412 -9.33 7.90 -9.14
N SER A 413 -9.31 8.16 -7.83
CA SER A 413 -10.49 8.64 -7.10
C SER A 413 -10.88 10.06 -7.57
N GLU A 414 -9.91 10.96 -7.72
CA GLU A 414 -10.08 12.30 -8.29
C GLU A 414 -10.66 12.25 -9.70
N TYR A 415 -10.13 11.38 -10.56
CA TYR A 415 -10.67 11.16 -11.89
C TYR A 415 -12.13 10.73 -11.84
N ALA A 416 -12.47 9.72 -11.02
CA ALA A 416 -13.84 9.22 -10.92
C ALA A 416 -14.81 10.30 -10.45
N LEU A 417 -14.43 11.02 -9.40
CA LEU A 417 -15.24 12.06 -8.78
C LEU A 417 -15.41 13.27 -9.69
N SER A 418 -14.43 13.57 -10.56
CA SER A 418 -14.55 14.61 -11.59
C SER A 418 -15.67 14.35 -12.59
N LYS A 419 -16.12 13.10 -12.72
CA LYS A 419 -17.25 12.71 -13.60
C LYS A 419 -18.60 12.80 -12.89
N ILE A 420 -18.62 13.05 -11.58
CA ILE A 420 -19.84 13.24 -10.81
C ILE A 420 -20.18 14.73 -10.83
N PRO A 421 -21.41 15.12 -11.20
CA PRO A 421 -21.83 16.51 -11.18
C PRO A 421 -21.62 17.12 -9.81
N GLN A 422 -21.10 18.35 -9.77
CA GLN A 422 -21.01 19.09 -8.52
C GLN A 422 -22.41 19.28 -7.94
N LYS A 423 -22.52 19.14 -6.63
CA LYS A 423 -23.76 19.47 -5.91
C LYS A 423 -24.04 20.95 -6.13
N THR A 424 -25.08 21.26 -6.90
CA THR A 424 -25.56 22.64 -7.03
C THR A 424 -25.94 23.10 -5.63
N ALA A 425 -25.42 24.24 -5.20
CA ALA A 425 -25.84 24.84 -3.93
C ALA A 425 -27.37 25.02 -3.99
N LEU A 426 -28.06 24.49 -2.99
CA LEU A 426 -29.50 24.71 -2.80
C LEU A 426 -29.76 26.16 -2.39
#